data_AF-A0A961KX35-F1
#
_entry.id   AF-A0A961KX35-F1
#
_cell.length_a   1.000
_cell.length_b   1.000
_cell.length_c   1.000
_cell.angle_alpha   90.00
_cell.angle_beta   90.00
_cell.angle_gamma   90.00
#
_symmetry.space_group_name_H-M   'P 1'
#
loop_
_entity.id
_entity.type
_entity.pdbx_description
1 polymer ?
#
loop_
_entity_poly.entity_id
_entity_poly.type
_entity_poly.pdbx_seq_one_letter_code
_entity_poly.pdbx_strand_id
1 'polypeptide(L)'
;MAKRDYYDVLGVSKGASDADIKKAFRRKAMDHHPDRNRSNPNSETQFKEINEAYDVLKDSQKKAAYDRFGHSAFENGGGASAGFRGGPGANADFASAFSDVFDDLFGDFMGGGRGSARGQRAARGSDLRYNLRLNLEEAYRGKQATISVPGSTACEVCNGTGSEGGAEPATCPTCSGQGKVRAQQGFFTVERTCPTCSGRGQIIKNPCKSCAGAGRVRKDRTLNVNIPAGVETGTRIRLAGEGEAGLRGGPSGDLYIFIEVEAHPIFERDNQNLYCRIPVSMITAALGGEIEAPTLDGGRTRVKVPAGVQSGKQLRLRGKGMPALRGAVAGDLYIELAVETPVNLSVRQRELLGEFEAEGKNNSPETQDFFSRVKGFWEG
;
A
#
# COMPACT_ATOMS: atom_id res chain seq x y z
N MET A 1 27.34 -28.72 24.66
CA MET A 1 27.10 -28.05 25.96
C MET A 1 25.60 -27.89 26.11
N ALA A 2 25.04 -28.17 27.29
CA ALA A 2 23.61 -28.01 27.52
C ALA A 2 23.22 -26.52 27.37
N LYS A 3 22.13 -26.24 26.64
CA LYS A 3 21.60 -24.87 26.50
C LYS A 3 21.20 -24.32 27.87
N ARG A 4 21.49 -23.04 28.11
CA ARG A 4 21.19 -22.35 29.38
C ARG A 4 19.68 -22.18 29.53
N ASP A 5 19.17 -22.32 30.75
CA ASP A 5 17.74 -22.12 31.04
C ASP A 5 17.32 -20.69 30.67
N TYR A 6 16.18 -20.52 29.99
CA TYR A 6 15.68 -19.22 29.54
C TYR A 6 15.35 -18.28 30.70
N TYR A 7 14.94 -18.81 31.86
CA TYR A 7 14.74 -18.03 33.07
C TYR A 7 16.07 -17.47 33.60
N ASP A 8 17.15 -18.26 33.54
CA ASP A 8 18.51 -17.81 33.90
C ASP A 8 19.06 -16.80 32.88
N VAL A 9 18.81 -17.05 31.59
CA VAL A 9 19.19 -16.15 30.49
C VAL A 9 18.55 -14.77 30.65
N LEU A 10 17.29 -14.69 31.11
CA LEU A 10 16.62 -13.42 31.44
C LEU A 10 16.92 -12.92 32.86
N GLY A 11 17.40 -13.80 33.75
CA GLY A 11 17.70 -13.48 35.16
C GLY A 11 16.43 -13.29 35.99
N VAL A 12 15.41 -14.10 35.75
CA VAL A 12 14.12 -14.10 36.43
C VAL A 12 13.83 -15.50 36.99
N SER A 13 12.99 -15.60 38.03
CA SER A 13 12.62 -16.90 38.59
C SER A 13 11.57 -17.62 37.75
N LYS A 14 11.57 -18.96 37.80
CA LYS A 14 10.50 -19.79 37.23
C LYS A 14 9.19 -19.48 37.96
N GLY A 15 8.23 -18.89 37.26
CA GLY A 15 7.00 -18.33 37.83
C GLY A 15 6.89 -16.79 37.78
N ALA A 16 7.91 -16.10 37.23
CA ALA A 16 7.84 -14.66 36.99
C ALA A 16 6.62 -14.27 36.13
N SER A 17 6.06 -13.09 36.43
CA SER A 17 4.95 -12.53 35.67
C SER A 17 5.41 -12.06 34.30
N ASP A 18 4.49 -11.95 33.34
CA ASP A 18 4.80 -11.47 31.99
C ASP A 18 5.39 -10.04 32.01
N ALA A 19 4.99 -9.24 33.00
CA ALA A 19 5.53 -7.90 33.23
C ALA A 19 7.01 -7.95 33.68
N ASP A 20 7.36 -8.88 34.57
CA ASP A 20 8.73 -9.08 35.05
C ASP A 20 9.64 -9.61 33.95
N ILE A 21 9.15 -10.56 33.14
CA ILE A 21 9.85 -11.11 31.97
C ILE A 21 10.14 -9.99 30.96
N LYS A 22 9.14 -9.15 30.63
CA LYS A 22 9.30 -8.02 29.72
C LYS A 22 10.23 -6.93 30.26
N LYS A 23 10.26 -6.72 31.58
CA LYS A 23 11.16 -5.77 32.23
C LYS A 23 12.60 -6.28 32.21
N ALA A 24 12.81 -7.56 32.51
CA ALA A 24 14.11 -8.21 32.50
C ALA A 24 14.72 -8.26 31.09
N PHE A 25 13.91 -8.59 30.07
CA PHE A 25 14.32 -8.55 28.67
C PHE A 25 14.82 -7.17 28.27
N ARG A 26 14.05 -6.10 28.55
CA ARG A 26 14.45 -4.73 28.18
C ARG A 26 15.77 -4.31 28.81
N ARG A 27 16.01 -4.68 30.07
CA ARG A 27 17.28 -4.41 30.77
C ARG A 27 18.43 -5.15 30.09
N LYS A 28 18.33 -6.47 29.94
CA LYS A 28 19.40 -7.28 29.33
C LYS A 28 19.64 -6.96 27.86
N ALA A 29 18.61 -6.64 27.10
CA ALA A 29 18.75 -6.22 25.70
C ALA A 29 19.48 -4.88 25.56
N MET A 30 19.30 -3.93 26.50
CA MET A 30 20.08 -2.69 26.53
C MET A 30 21.53 -2.95 26.97
N ASP A 31 21.73 -3.80 27.97
CA ASP A 31 23.06 -4.11 28.52
C ASP A 31 23.93 -4.88 27.50
N HIS A 32 23.33 -5.69 26.63
CA HIS A 32 24.01 -6.51 25.62
C HIS A 32 23.79 -6.03 24.18
N HIS A 33 23.29 -4.81 23.96
CA HIS A 33 23.05 -4.29 22.61
C HIS A 33 24.36 -4.21 21.81
N PRO A 34 24.41 -4.70 20.55
CA PRO A 34 25.62 -4.70 19.72
C PRO A 34 26.25 -3.31 19.56
N ASP A 35 25.43 -2.26 19.44
CA ASP A 35 25.95 -0.88 19.30
C ASP A 35 26.60 -0.31 20.55
N ARG A 36 26.20 -0.74 21.75
CA ARG A 36 26.82 -0.29 23.02
C ARG A 36 28.03 -1.13 23.42
N ASN A 37 28.17 -2.33 22.85
CA ASN A 37 29.20 -3.29 23.23
C ASN A 37 30.08 -3.73 22.05
N ARG A 38 30.46 -2.78 21.18
CA ARG A 38 31.24 -3.04 19.95
C ARG A 38 32.60 -3.72 20.18
N SER A 39 33.15 -3.67 21.39
CA SER A 39 34.44 -4.27 21.76
C SER A 39 34.34 -5.66 22.40
N ASN A 40 33.13 -6.18 22.66
CA ASN A 40 32.94 -7.49 23.31
C ASN A 40 32.40 -8.52 22.31
N PRO A 41 33.21 -9.48 21.83
CA PRO A 41 32.77 -10.48 20.85
C PRO A 41 31.67 -11.42 21.38
N ASN A 42 31.44 -11.47 22.70
CA ASN A 42 30.39 -12.30 23.30
C ASN A 42 29.04 -11.57 23.46
N SER A 43 28.93 -10.27 23.15
CA SER A 43 27.65 -9.56 23.29
C SER A 43 26.63 -10.01 22.26
N GLU A 44 27.06 -10.36 21.04
CA GLU A 44 26.16 -10.82 19.98
C GLU A 44 25.52 -12.18 20.31
N THR A 45 26.31 -13.12 20.82
CA THR A 45 25.82 -14.45 21.25
C THR A 45 24.87 -14.33 22.43
N GLN A 46 25.21 -13.51 23.43
CA GLN A 46 24.33 -13.24 24.57
C GLN A 46 23.04 -12.54 24.14
N PHE A 47 23.11 -11.59 23.21
CA PHE A 47 21.94 -10.91 22.68
C PHE A 47 21.02 -11.86 21.92
N LYS A 48 21.57 -12.80 21.14
CA LYS A 48 20.80 -13.87 20.49
C LYS A 48 20.10 -14.77 21.51
N GLU A 49 20.79 -15.22 22.55
CA GLU A 49 20.21 -16.02 23.65
C GLU A 49 19.07 -15.27 24.37
N ILE A 50 19.25 -13.97 24.65
CA ILE A 50 18.24 -13.14 25.32
C ILE A 50 16.96 -13.00 24.48
N ASN A 51 17.08 -12.84 23.16
CA ASN A 51 15.92 -12.75 22.28
C ASN A 51 15.18 -14.09 22.17
N GLU A 52 15.91 -15.20 22.05
CA GLU A 52 15.32 -16.54 22.04
C GLU A 52 14.54 -16.84 23.33
N ALA A 53 15.14 -16.52 24.49
CA ALA A 53 14.51 -16.68 25.78
C ALA A 53 13.22 -15.86 25.91
N TYR A 54 13.24 -14.60 25.44
CA TYR A 54 12.05 -13.74 25.49
C TYR A 54 10.95 -14.22 24.53
N ASP A 55 11.29 -14.70 23.33
CA ASP A 55 10.32 -15.20 22.36
C ASP A 55 9.56 -16.44 22.83
N VAL A 56 10.21 -17.30 23.61
CA VAL A 56 9.59 -18.47 24.23
C VAL A 56 8.80 -18.07 25.48
N LEU A 57 9.36 -17.22 26.35
CA LEU A 57 8.74 -16.89 27.64
C LEU A 57 7.62 -15.83 27.56
N LYS A 58 7.56 -15.01 26.48
CA LYS A 58 6.50 -14.01 26.28
C LYS A 58 5.17 -14.61 25.83
N ASP A 59 5.19 -15.80 25.24
CA ASP A 59 4.00 -16.48 24.73
C ASP A 59 3.56 -17.55 25.74
N SER A 60 2.32 -17.43 26.22
CA SER A 60 1.78 -18.34 27.25
C SER A 60 1.82 -19.82 26.84
N GLN A 61 1.63 -20.15 25.56
CA GLN A 61 1.65 -21.52 25.07
C GLN A 61 3.09 -22.05 24.94
N LYS A 62 4.01 -21.23 24.43
CA LYS A 62 5.43 -21.59 24.35
C LYS A 62 6.09 -21.70 25.71
N LYS A 63 5.77 -20.78 26.64
CA LYS A 63 6.19 -20.84 28.05
C LYS A 63 5.70 -22.11 28.72
N ALA A 64 4.44 -22.48 28.54
CA ALA A 64 3.90 -23.72 29.09
C ALA A 64 4.56 -24.98 28.50
N ALA A 65 4.90 -24.97 27.21
CA ALA A 65 5.64 -26.06 26.58
C ALA A 65 7.07 -26.17 27.12
N TYR A 66 7.75 -25.02 27.25
CA TYR A 66 9.09 -24.93 27.84
C TYR A 66 9.11 -25.38 29.31
N ASP A 67 8.13 -24.98 30.11
CA ASP A 67 8.03 -25.34 31.53
C ASP A 67 7.88 -26.85 31.72
N ARG A 68 7.26 -27.55 30.75
CA ARG A 68 6.98 -29.00 30.76
C ARG A 68 8.11 -29.85 30.18
N PHE A 69 8.76 -29.38 29.11
CA PHE A 69 9.69 -30.19 28.32
C PHE A 69 11.09 -29.56 28.18
N GLY A 70 11.32 -28.37 28.74
CA GLY A 70 12.56 -27.60 28.57
C GLY A 70 12.85 -27.29 27.10
N HIS A 71 14.14 -27.22 26.74
CA HIS A 71 14.56 -26.98 25.35
C HIS A 71 14.11 -28.06 24.37
N SER A 72 13.81 -29.27 24.86
CA SER A 72 13.38 -30.39 24.00
C SER A 72 12.02 -30.16 23.33
N ALA A 73 11.18 -29.25 23.86
CA ALA A 73 9.93 -28.83 23.21
C ALA A 73 10.13 -28.19 21.83
N PHE A 74 11.35 -27.73 21.53
CA PHE A 74 11.65 -26.97 20.32
C PHE A 74 12.76 -27.59 19.47
N GLU A 75 13.37 -28.71 19.90
CA GLU A 75 14.44 -29.40 19.18
C GLU A 75 13.94 -30.51 18.22
N ASN A 76 12.76 -31.06 18.49
CA ASN A 76 12.09 -31.96 17.56
C ASN A 76 10.99 -31.19 16.84
N GLY A 77 11.24 -30.84 15.57
CA GLY A 77 10.32 -30.13 14.67
C GLY A 77 9.05 -30.92 14.34
N GLY A 78 8.24 -31.21 15.36
CA GLY A 78 7.06 -32.06 15.26
C GLY A 78 6.10 -31.79 16.41
N GLY A 79 5.17 -30.85 16.19
CA GLY A 79 3.89 -30.80 16.90
C GLY A 79 3.83 -29.88 18.11
N ALA A 80 3.54 -28.59 17.87
CA ALA A 80 2.68 -27.74 18.71
C ALA A 80 2.60 -26.27 18.22
N SER A 81 2.93 -25.97 16.96
CA SER A 81 2.77 -24.63 16.38
C SER A 81 1.93 -24.67 15.11
N ALA A 82 0.70 -25.19 15.23
CA ALA A 82 -0.32 -25.07 14.20
C ALA A 82 -1.35 -24.04 14.66
N GLY A 83 -1.17 -22.80 14.20
CA GLY A 83 -2.22 -21.79 14.17
C GLY A 83 -2.19 -20.81 15.33
N PHE A 84 -1.47 -19.70 15.17
CA PHE A 84 -1.98 -18.38 15.57
C PHE A 84 -1.20 -17.29 14.81
N ARG A 85 -1.72 -16.88 13.64
CA ARG A 85 -1.40 -15.59 13.05
C ARG A 85 -2.15 -14.53 13.85
N GLY A 86 -1.43 -13.60 14.47
CA GLY A 86 -2.06 -12.51 15.21
C GLY A 86 -1.17 -11.28 15.37
N GLY A 87 -1.40 -10.28 14.50
CA GLY A 87 -1.57 -8.89 14.90
C GLY A 87 -0.33 -8.03 15.24
N PRO A 88 -0.45 -6.69 15.11
CA PRO A 88 0.61 -5.83 14.58
C PRO A 88 1.26 -4.92 15.64
N GLY A 89 2.55 -4.63 15.45
CA GLY A 89 3.19 -3.46 16.05
C GLY A 89 4.51 -3.75 16.76
N ALA A 90 5.61 -3.60 16.03
CA ALA A 90 6.88 -2.97 16.41
C ALA A 90 8.05 -3.61 15.63
N ASN A 91 8.66 -2.81 14.76
CA ASN A 91 9.95 -3.01 14.07
C ASN A 91 10.02 -4.21 13.11
N ALA A 92 9.61 -3.94 11.87
CA ALA A 92 9.42 -4.91 10.78
C ALA A 92 10.55 -4.96 9.74
N ASP A 93 11.77 -4.49 10.05
CA ASP A 93 12.75 -4.19 8.99
C ASP A 93 14.06 -4.99 9.02
N PHE A 94 14.16 -6.07 9.80
CA PHE A 94 15.36 -6.94 9.76
C PHE A 94 15.07 -8.44 9.82
N ALA A 95 13.96 -8.87 10.44
CA ALA A 95 13.58 -10.29 10.51
C ALA A 95 12.85 -10.79 9.23
N SER A 96 12.25 -9.89 8.47
CA SER A 96 11.52 -10.19 7.22
C SER A 96 12.46 -10.58 6.07
N ALA A 97 13.62 -9.93 5.98
CA ALA A 97 14.56 -10.15 4.88
C ALA A 97 15.27 -11.52 4.91
N PHE A 98 15.32 -12.17 6.07
CA PHE A 98 15.94 -13.50 6.23
C PHE A 98 14.91 -14.63 6.41
N SER A 99 13.66 -14.32 6.83
CA SER A 99 12.59 -15.32 6.83
C SER A 99 12.10 -15.64 5.42
N ASP A 100 12.01 -14.65 4.54
CA ASP A 100 11.43 -14.84 3.20
C ASP A 100 12.29 -15.75 2.30
N VAL A 101 13.61 -15.75 2.47
CA VAL A 101 14.51 -16.60 1.67
C VAL A 101 14.51 -18.07 2.17
N PHE A 102 14.20 -18.29 3.45
CA PHE A 102 14.12 -19.64 4.02
C PHE A 102 12.70 -20.23 3.91
N ASP A 103 11.65 -19.39 3.92
CA ASP A 103 10.25 -19.81 3.68
C ASP A 103 10.01 -20.20 2.21
N ASP A 104 10.64 -19.54 1.24
CA ASP A 104 10.41 -19.81 -0.19
C ASP A 104 11.13 -21.09 -0.67
N LEU A 105 12.21 -21.51 -0.01
CA LEU A 105 12.98 -22.70 -0.37
C LEU A 105 12.55 -23.97 0.40
N PHE A 106 12.00 -23.82 1.61
CA PHE A 106 11.50 -24.95 2.43
C PHE A 106 9.97 -25.07 2.43
N GLY A 107 9.24 -24.03 2.02
CA GLY A 107 7.78 -24.03 1.89
C GLY A 107 7.25 -24.95 0.79
N ASP A 108 8.03 -25.17 -0.28
CA ASP A 108 7.60 -25.99 -1.43
C ASP A 108 7.90 -27.49 -1.24
N PHE A 109 8.71 -27.87 -0.25
CA PHE A 109 9.12 -29.27 -0.02
C PHE A 109 8.47 -29.93 1.23
N MET A 110 7.94 -29.16 2.18
CA MET A 110 7.30 -29.68 3.41
C MET A 110 5.78 -29.46 3.50
N GLY A 111 5.11 -29.21 2.37
CA GLY A 111 3.64 -29.09 2.27
C GLY A 111 2.84 -30.40 2.38
N GLY A 112 3.30 -31.35 3.19
CA GLY A 112 2.70 -32.68 3.36
C GLY A 112 1.76 -32.80 4.56
N GLY A 113 0.54 -32.25 4.48
CA GLY A 113 -0.61 -32.83 5.18
C GLY A 113 -1.50 -31.91 6.04
N ARG A 114 -2.82 -32.02 5.80
CA ARG A 114 -3.96 -31.58 6.63
C ARG A 114 -4.41 -30.11 6.52
N GLY A 115 -4.59 -29.65 5.28
CA GLY A 115 -5.62 -28.66 4.95
C GLY A 115 -6.80 -29.37 4.29
N SER A 116 -8.01 -29.16 4.79
CA SER A 116 -9.29 -29.64 4.25
C SER A 116 -9.34 -29.70 2.71
N ALA A 117 -9.05 -30.86 2.13
CA ALA A 117 -9.44 -31.21 0.75
C ALA A 117 -10.95 -31.46 0.70
N ARG A 118 -11.74 -30.41 0.98
CA ARG A 118 -13.09 -30.30 0.41
C ARG A 118 -12.83 -30.27 -1.09
N GLY A 119 -13.18 -31.35 -1.80
CA GLY A 119 -13.09 -31.41 -3.26
C GLY A 119 -13.57 -30.07 -3.82
N GLN A 120 -12.76 -29.45 -4.68
CA GLN A 120 -12.97 -28.09 -5.18
C GLN A 120 -14.41 -27.93 -5.69
N ARG A 121 -15.28 -27.46 -4.79
CA ARG A 121 -16.57 -26.86 -5.07
C ARG A 121 -16.28 -25.56 -5.82
N ALA A 122 -17.28 -25.08 -6.56
CA ALA A 122 -17.30 -23.80 -7.24
C ALA A 122 -16.37 -22.77 -6.57
N ALA A 123 -15.22 -22.49 -7.20
CA ALA A 123 -14.20 -21.63 -6.62
C ALA A 123 -14.39 -20.21 -7.17
N ARG A 124 -14.41 -19.22 -6.28
CA ARG A 124 -14.51 -17.82 -6.67
C ARG A 124 -13.32 -17.46 -7.57
N GLY A 125 -13.57 -16.66 -8.60
CA GLY A 125 -12.51 -16.15 -9.45
C GLY A 125 -11.63 -15.13 -8.74
N SER A 126 -10.43 -14.92 -9.27
CA SER A 126 -9.45 -13.98 -8.71
C SER A 126 -9.90 -12.54 -8.90
N ASP A 127 -9.58 -11.70 -7.92
CA ASP A 127 -9.76 -10.26 -8.05
C ASP A 127 -8.70 -9.69 -9.02
N LEU A 128 -9.08 -8.68 -9.80
CA LEU A 128 -8.22 -8.01 -10.76
C LEU A 128 -7.86 -6.61 -10.26
N ARG A 129 -6.66 -6.15 -10.62
CA ARG A 129 -6.17 -4.80 -10.35
C ARG A 129 -5.94 -4.07 -11.66
N TYR A 130 -6.46 -2.86 -11.77
CA TYR A 130 -6.21 -1.96 -12.88
C TYR A 130 -5.74 -0.61 -12.34
N ASN A 131 -4.63 -0.08 -12.85
CA ASN A 131 -4.16 1.26 -12.49
C ASN A 131 -4.63 2.22 -13.58
N LEU A 132 -5.43 3.22 -13.22
CA LEU A 132 -5.92 4.23 -14.14
C LEU A 132 -5.25 5.56 -13.84
N ARG A 133 -4.51 6.08 -14.82
CA ARG A 133 -3.89 7.40 -14.76
C ARG A 133 -4.85 8.47 -15.24
N LEU A 134 -4.89 9.58 -14.51
CA LEU A 134 -5.75 10.73 -14.79
C LEU A 134 -4.96 12.02 -14.66
N ASN A 135 -5.31 13.02 -15.45
CA ASN A 135 -4.78 14.36 -15.25
C ASN A 135 -5.56 15.06 -14.13
N LEU A 136 -4.98 16.10 -13.52
CA LEU A 136 -5.62 16.85 -12.44
C LEU A 136 -6.97 17.46 -12.86
N GLU A 137 -7.10 17.89 -14.12
CA GLU A 137 -8.33 18.41 -14.72
C GLU A 137 -9.44 17.34 -14.81
N GLU A 138 -9.07 16.10 -15.16
CA GLU A 138 -9.99 14.96 -15.22
C GLU A 138 -10.45 14.56 -13.82
N ALA A 139 -9.54 14.60 -12.85
CA ALA A 139 -9.88 14.41 -11.44
C ALA A 139 -10.79 15.54 -10.91
N TYR A 140 -10.66 16.77 -11.42
CA TYR A 140 -11.50 17.91 -11.05
C TYR A 140 -12.93 17.77 -11.59
N ARG A 141 -13.11 17.43 -12.87
CA ARG A 141 -14.45 17.32 -13.49
C ARG A 141 -15.13 15.97 -13.25
N GLY A 142 -14.37 14.93 -12.92
CA GLY A 142 -14.80 13.56 -13.07
C GLY A 142 -14.74 13.13 -14.54
N LYS A 143 -14.68 11.82 -14.78
CA LYS A 143 -14.50 11.26 -16.12
C LYS A 143 -15.23 9.93 -16.25
N GLN A 144 -15.94 9.73 -17.35
CA GLN A 144 -16.35 8.40 -17.78
C GLN A 144 -15.20 7.80 -18.59
N ALA A 145 -14.55 6.78 -18.04
CA ALA A 145 -13.44 6.11 -18.69
C ALA A 145 -13.87 4.73 -19.22
N THR A 146 -13.46 4.42 -20.44
CA THR A 146 -13.60 3.09 -21.02
C THR A 146 -12.27 2.36 -20.86
N ILE A 147 -12.25 1.29 -20.06
CA ILE A 147 -11.05 0.50 -19.79
C ILE A 147 -11.14 -0.87 -20.45
N SER A 148 -10.02 -1.37 -20.97
CA SER A 148 -9.90 -2.74 -21.46
C SER A 148 -9.18 -3.59 -20.41
N VAL A 149 -9.82 -4.65 -19.95
CA VAL A 149 -9.31 -5.54 -18.92
C VAL A 149 -9.20 -6.96 -19.48
N PRO A 150 -7.97 -7.47 -19.70
CA PRO A 150 -7.75 -8.85 -20.11
C PRO A 150 -8.07 -9.77 -18.93
N GLY A 151 -8.88 -10.82 -19.16
CA GLY A 151 -9.27 -11.71 -18.08
C GLY A 151 -9.89 -13.02 -18.53
N SER A 152 -10.04 -13.93 -17.58
CA SER A 152 -10.90 -15.11 -17.78
C SER A 152 -12.36 -14.70 -17.58
N THR A 153 -13.21 -14.96 -18.55
CA THR A 153 -14.66 -14.72 -18.51
C THR A 153 -15.41 -16.06 -18.47
N ALA A 154 -16.61 -16.06 -17.91
CA ALA A 154 -17.43 -17.27 -17.90
C ALA A 154 -17.76 -17.64 -19.35
N CYS A 155 -17.64 -18.91 -19.70
CA CYS A 155 -17.94 -19.34 -21.05
C CYS A 155 -19.45 -19.18 -21.33
N GLU A 156 -19.81 -18.33 -22.29
CA GLU A 156 -21.21 -18.01 -22.66
C GLU A 156 -22.00 -19.27 -23.09
N VAL A 157 -21.34 -20.25 -23.71
CA VAL A 157 -21.99 -21.49 -24.20
C VAL A 157 -22.39 -22.44 -23.07
N CYS A 158 -21.63 -22.50 -21.99
CA CYS A 158 -21.90 -23.41 -20.86
C CYS A 158 -22.19 -22.68 -19.53
N ASN A 159 -22.26 -21.36 -19.54
CA ASN A 159 -22.47 -20.51 -18.37
C ASN A 159 -21.55 -20.86 -17.18
N GLY A 160 -20.31 -21.26 -17.43
CA GLY A 160 -19.36 -21.59 -16.35
C GLY A 160 -19.33 -23.05 -15.91
N THR A 161 -20.24 -23.92 -16.38
CA THR A 161 -20.31 -25.32 -15.92
C THR A 161 -19.23 -26.21 -16.54
N GLY A 162 -18.74 -25.84 -17.73
CA GLY A 162 -17.80 -26.63 -18.51
C GLY A 162 -18.44 -27.77 -19.31
N SER A 163 -19.75 -28.01 -19.19
CA SER A 163 -20.46 -29.00 -20.00
C SER A 163 -21.16 -28.35 -21.19
N GLU A 164 -21.17 -29.03 -22.34
CA GLU A 164 -21.95 -28.61 -23.51
C GLU A 164 -23.44 -28.49 -23.14
N GLY A 165 -24.09 -27.42 -23.58
CA GLY A 165 -25.48 -27.10 -23.24
C GLY A 165 -25.71 -26.61 -21.79
N GLY A 166 -24.65 -26.33 -21.03
CA GLY A 166 -24.77 -25.82 -19.66
C GLY A 166 -25.20 -26.86 -18.62
N ALA A 167 -25.20 -28.15 -18.97
CA ALA A 167 -25.54 -29.22 -18.03
C ALA A 167 -24.60 -29.21 -16.80
N GLU A 168 -25.15 -29.51 -15.62
CA GLU A 168 -24.33 -29.58 -14.42
C GLU A 168 -23.40 -30.81 -14.43
N PRO A 169 -22.16 -30.69 -13.89
CA PRO A 169 -21.27 -31.82 -13.75
C PRO A 169 -21.88 -32.95 -12.92
N ALA A 170 -21.84 -34.17 -13.44
CA ALA A 170 -22.35 -35.33 -12.72
C ALA A 170 -21.40 -35.72 -11.57
N THR A 171 -21.95 -36.13 -10.43
CA THR A 171 -21.16 -36.68 -9.32
C THR A 171 -20.36 -37.90 -9.79
N CYS A 172 -19.06 -37.94 -9.47
CA CYS A 172 -18.20 -39.04 -9.85
C CYS A 172 -18.67 -40.33 -9.17
N PRO A 173 -19.03 -41.40 -9.91
CA PRO A 173 -19.54 -42.63 -9.31
C PRO A 173 -18.45 -43.36 -8.52
N THR A 174 -17.19 -43.29 -8.96
CA THR A 174 -16.05 -44.00 -8.34
C THR A 174 -15.70 -43.50 -6.94
N CYS A 175 -15.86 -42.20 -6.69
CA CYS A 175 -15.58 -41.60 -5.36
C CYS A 175 -16.82 -41.01 -4.68
N SER A 176 -18.01 -41.14 -5.28
CA SER A 176 -19.26 -40.56 -4.79
C SER A 176 -19.13 -39.08 -4.37
N GLY A 177 -18.44 -38.28 -5.18
CA GLY A 177 -18.23 -36.85 -4.87
C GLY A 177 -17.04 -36.52 -3.97
N GLN A 178 -16.38 -37.52 -3.37
CA GLN A 178 -15.31 -37.27 -2.40
C GLN A 178 -13.98 -36.84 -3.03
N GLY A 179 -13.77 -37.11 -4.33
CA GLY A 179 -12.51 -36.81 -5.03
C GLY A 179 -11.37 -37.78 -4.71
N LYS A 180 -11.56 -38.66 -3.73
CA LYS A 180 -10.56 -39.62 -3.25
C LYS A 180 -11.17 -41.01 -3.12
N VAL A 181 -10.35 -42.03 -3.27
CA VAL A 181 -10.70 -43.43 -3.10
C VAL A 181 -9.75 -44.04 -2.07
N ARG A 182 -10.29 -44.86 -1.16
CA ARG A 182 -9.47 -45.58 -0.18
C ARG A 182 -9.09 -46.94 -0.76
N ALA A 183 -7.80 -47.22 -0.84
CA ALA A 183 -7.28 -48.52 -1.20
C ALA A 183 -6.78 -49.22 0.07
N GLN A 184 -7.34 -50.37 0.39
CA GLN A 184 -6.92 -51.18 1.54
C GLN A 184 -5.91 -52.22 1.06
N GLN A 185 -4.67 -52.15 1.58
CA GLN A 185 -3.63 -53.14 1.31
C GLN A 185 -3.20 -53.74 2.66
N GLY A 186 -3.70 -54.95 2.96
CA GLY A 186 -3.52 -55.58 4.26
C GLY A 186 -4.16 -54.77 5.38
N PHE A 187 -3.37 -54.46 6.42
CA PHE A 187 -3.79 -53.68 7.58
C PHE A 187 -3.62 -52.16 7.41
N PHE A 188 -3.08 -51.70 6.27
CA PHE A 188 -2.95 -50.28 5.97
C PHE A 188 -4.06 -49.81 5.01
N THR A 189 -4.69 -48.67 5.34
CA THR A 189 -5.62 -47.98 4.45
C THR A 189 -4.92 -46.77 3.86
N VAL A 190 -4.69 -46.77 2.55
CA VAL A 190 -4.04 -45.66 1.84
C VAL A 190 -5.10 -44.88 1.07
N GLU A 191 -5.19 -43.58 1.34
CA GLU A 191 -6.04 -42.67 0.60
C GLU A 191 -5.33 -42.24 -0.69
N ARG A 192 -5.96 -42.47 -1.84
CA ARG A 192 -5.45 -42.07 -3.15
C ARG A 192 -6.44 -41.13 -3.82
N THR A 193 -5.93 -40.21 -4.64
CA THR A 193 -6.76 -39.38 -5.52
C THR A 193 -7.59 -40.28 -6.44
N CYS A 194 -8.89 -39.99 -6.58
CA CYS A 194 -9.76 -40.78 -7.45
C CYS A 194 -9.26 -40.69 -8.90
N PRO A 195 -8.97 -41.83 -9.58
CA PRO A 195 -8.42 -41.81 -10.94
C PRO A 195 -9.45 -41.33 -11.96
N THR A 196 -10.74 -41.59 -11.74
CA THR A 196 -11.83 -41.25 -12.68
C THR A 196 -12.12 -39.75 -12.76
N CYS A 197 -12.04 -39.04 -11.63
CA CYS A 197 -12.27 -37.60 -11.61
C CYS A 197 -10.99 -36.80 -11.32
N SER A 198 -9.83 -37.45 -11.21
CA SER A 198 -8.54 -36.81 -10.86
C SER A 198 -8.66 -35.86 -9.65
N GLY A 199 -9.33 -36.29 -8.57
CA GLY A 199 -9.49 -35.45 -7.38
C GLY A 199 -10.73 -34.55 -7.36
N ARG A 200 -11.44 -34.43 -8.48
CA ARG A 200 -12.44 -33.38 -8.69
C ARG A 200 -13.81 -33.63 -8.06
N GLY A 201 -14.14 -34.87 -7.69
CA GLY A 201 -15.46 -35.27 -7.15
C GLY A 201 -16.60 -35.28 -8.17
N GLN A 202 -16.45 -34.57 -9.29
CA GLN A 202 -17.43 -34.49 -10.38
C GLN A 202 -16.76 -34.84 -11.72
N ILE A 203 -17.56 -35.29 -12.68
CA ILE A 203 -17.16 -35.61 -14.04
C ILE A 203 -18.05 -34.83 -15.01
N ILE A 204 -17.41 -34.19 -15.98
CA ILE A 204 -18.10 -33.56 -17.10
C ILE A 204 -18.25 -34.65 -18.17
N LYS A 205 -19.48 -35.09 -18.43
CA LYS A 205 -19.77 -36.14 -19.42
C LYS A 205 -19.56 -35.64 -20.85
N ASN A 206 -20.00 -34.41 -21.12
CA ASN A 206 -19.92 -33.76 -22.43
C ASN A 206 -19.15 -32.45 -22.31
N PRO A 207 -17.81 -32.45 -22.44
CA PRO A 207 -17.02 -31.23 -22.35
C PRO A 207 -17.47 -30.17 -23.36
N CYS A 208 -17.66 -28.95 -22.89
CA CYS A 208 -18.02 -27.83 -23.77
C CYS A 208 -16.89 -27.55 -24.77
N LYS A 209 -17.23 -27.48 -26.07
CA LYS A 209 -16.26 -27.33 -27.16
C LYS A 209 -15.56 -25.96 -27.17
N SER A 210 -16.24 -24.89 -26.75
CA SER A 210 -15.68 -23.53 -26.75
C SER A 210 -14.65 -23.30 -25.64
N CYS A 211 -14.79 -23.97 -24.49
CA CYS A 211 -13.87 -23.84 -23.36
C CYS A 211 -13.09 -25.13 -23.04
N ALA A 212 -13.21 -26.17 -23.87
CA ALA A 212 -12.64 -27.51 -23.67
C ALA A 212 -12.87 -28.08 -22.25
N GLY A 213 -14.06 -27.85 -21.67
CA GLY A 213 -14.39 -28.29 -20.31
C GLY A 213 -13.89 -27.41 -19.16
N ALA A 214 -13.22 -26.29 -19.42
CA ALA A 214 -12.69 -25.40 -18.38
C ALA A 214 -13.76 -24.52 -17.69
N GLY A 215 -14.90 -24.29 -18.35
CA GLY A 215 -15.96 -23.38 -17.89
C GLY A 215 -15.67 -21.89 -18.09
N ARG A 216 -14.47 -21.52 -18.54
CA ARG A 216 -14.06 -20.12 -18.75
C ARG A 216 -13.23 -19.96 -20.01
N VAL A 217 -13.23 -18.76 -20.57
CA VAL A 217 -12.48 -18.38 -21.78
C VAL A 217 -11.73 -17.08 -21.54
N ARG A 218 -10.51 -16.96 -22.09
CA ARG A 218 -9.75 -15.71 -22.07
C ARG A 218 -10.37 -14.74 -23.07
N LYS A 219 -10.74 -13.54 -22.62
CA LYS A 219 -11.31 -12.48 -23.45
C LYS A 219 -10.97 -11.14 -22.86
N ASP A 220 -10.71 -10.17 -23.71
CA ASP A 220 -10.55 -8.77 -23.31
C ASP A 220 -11.94 -8.15 -23.17
N ARG A 221 -12.23 -7.59 -21.99
CA ARG A 221 -13.50 -6.93 -21.72
C ARG A 221 -13.31 -5.43 -21.69
N THR A 222 -14.19 -4.74 -22.41
CA THR A 222 -14.30 -3.28 -22.37
C THR A 222 -15.35 -2.90 -21.33
N LEU A 223 -14.95 -2.17 -20.29
CA LEU A 223 -15.83 -1.74 -19.20
C LEU A 223 -15.88 -0.22 -19.16
N ASN A 224 -17.09 0.33 -18.97
CA ASN A 224 -17.29 1.75 -18.75
C ASN A 224 -17.37 2.03 -17.26
N VAL A 225 -16.49 2.92 -16.78
CA VAL A 225 -16.31 3.22 -15.37
C VAL A 225 -16.53 4.71 -15.17
N ASN A 226 -17.43 5.04 -14.25
CA ASN A 226 -17.65 6.42 -13.86
C ASN A 226 -16.71 6.80 -12.71
N ILE A 227 -15.83 7.76 -12.96
CA ILE A 227 -14.87 8.27 -11.98
C ILE A 227 -15.45 9.55 -11.41
N PRO A 228 -15.74 9.59 -10.10
CA PRO A 228 -16.32 10.77 -9.48
C PRO A 228 -15.34 11.95 -9.51
N ALA A 229 -15.88 13.17 -9.48
CA ALA A 229 -15.08 14.37 -9.29
C ALA A 229 -14.42 14.37 -7.90
N GLY A 230 -13.22 14.94 -7.81
CA GLY A 230 -12.47 15.08 -6.56
C GLY A 230 -11.61 13.87 -6.18
N VAL A 231 -11.54 12.83 -7.02
CA VAL A 231 -10.69 11.65 -6.78
C VAL A 231 -9.22 12.04 -6.63
N GLU A 232 -8.53 11.35 -5.74
CA GLU A 232 -7.11 11.55 -5.45
C GLU A 232 -6.30 10.29 -5.77
N THR A 233 -4.99 10.45 -5.95
CA THR A 233 -4.06 9.33 -6.01
C THR A 233 -4.26 8.38 -4.83
N GLY A 234 -4.36 7.08 -5.12
CA GLY A 234 -4.65 6.06 -4.11
C GLY A 234 -6.14 5.79 -3.87
N THR A 235 -7.05 6.56 -4.48
CA THR A 235 -8.48 6.25 -4.48
C THR A 235 -8.73 4.90 -5.15
N ARG A 236 -9.59 4.07 -4.54
CA ARG A 236 -9.90 2.72 -5.01
C ARG A 236 -11.38 2.63 -5.38
N ILE A 237 -11.66 2.26 -6.62
CA ILE A 237 -13.01 2.02 -7.13
C ILE A 237 -13.19 0.50 -7.32
N ARG A 238 -14.23 -0.08 -6.71
CA ARG A 238 -14.54 -1.50 -6.82
C ARG A 238 -15.69 -1.72 -7.80
N LEU A 239 -15.46 -2.54 -8.81
CA LEU A 239 -16.49 -3.08 -9.69
C LEU A 239 -16.75 -4.53 -9.31
N ALA A 240 -17.87 -4.75 -8.62
CA ALA A 240 -18.22 -6.06 -8.08
C ALA A 240 -18.55 -7.06 -9.21
N GLY A 241 -17.99 -8.26 -9.15
CA GLY A 241 -18.20 -9.31 -10.15
C GLY A 241 -17.46 -9.13 -11.47
N GLU A 242 -16.70 -8.03 -11.64
CA GLU A 242 -15.94 -7.75 -12.85
C GLU A 242 -14.49 -8.29 -12.84
N GLY A 243 -14.12 -9.06 -11.82
CA GLY A 243 -12.84 -9.78 -11.76
C GLY A 243 -12.79 -11.00 -12.68
N GLU A 244 -11.87 -11.93 -12.44
CA GLU A 244 -11.83 -13.17 -13.22
C GLU A 244 -13.06 -14.05 -12.92
N ALA A 245 -13.50 -14.82 -13.92
CA ALA A 245 -14.55 -15.80 -13.75
C ALA A 245 -14.11 -16.94 -12.83
N GLY A 246 -15.01 -17.31 -11.92
CA GLY A 246 -14.83 -18.46 -11.05
C GLY A 246 -14.82 -19.78 -11.80
N LEU A 247 -14.26 -20.80 -11.16
CA LEU A 247 -14.22 -22.14 -11.70
C LEU A 247 -15.50 -22.89 -11.35
N ARG A 248 -16.07 -23.61 -12.33
CA ARG A 248 -17.20 -24.54 -12.16
C ARG A 248 -18.45 -23.86 -11.57
N GLY A 249 -18.88 -22.77 -12.18
CA GLY A 249 -20.02 -21.98 -11.70
C GLY A 249 -19.74 -21.19 -10.42
N GLY A 250 -18.48 -21.06 -10.00
CA GLY A 250 -18.08 -20.15 -8.92
C GLY A 250 -18.30 -18.69 -9.32
N PRO A 251 -18.63 -17.80 -8.36
CA PRO A 251 -18.82 -16.39 -8.64
C PRO A 251 -17.52 -15.76 -9.14
N SER A 252 -17.63 -14.69 -9.93
CA SER A 252 -16.47 -13.91 -10.35
C SER A 252 -15.80 -13.21 -9.16
N GLY A 253 -14.51 -12.91 -9.33
CA GLY A 253 -13.81 -11.94 -8.49
C GLY A 253 -14.33 -10.52 -8.75
N ASP A 254 -13.70 -9.54 -8.12
CA ASP A 254 -13.96 -8.12 -8.35
C ASP A 254 -12.82 -7.44 -9.10
N LEU A 255 -13.09 -6.32 -9.74
CA LEU A 255 -12.08 -5.46 -10.34
C LEU A 255 -11.87 -4.23 -9.46
N TYR A 256 -10.64 -4.03 -9.00
CA TYR A 256 -10.21 -2.86 -8.26
C TYR A 256 -9.43 -1.91 -9.15
N ILE A 257 -9.97 -0.72 -9.34
CA ILE A 257 -9.34 0.36 -10.10
C ILE A 257 -8.66 1.29 -9.12
N PHE A 258 -7.35 1.43 -9.26
CA PHE A 258 -6.51 2.33 -8.49
C PHE A 258 -6.27 3.59 -9.31
N ILE A 259 -6.67 4.73 -8.76
CA ILE A 259 -6.46 6.02 -9.40
C ILE A 259 -5.06 6.54 -9.09
N GLU A 260 -4.37 7.00 -10.13
CA GLU A 260 -3.10 7.72 -10.06
C GLU A 260 -3.29 9.06 -10.78
N VAL A 261 -3.21 10.18 -10.04
CA VAL A 261 -3.33 11.52 -10.62
C VAL A 261 -1.92 12.01 -10.97
N GLU A 262 -1.73 12.39 -12.23
CA GLU A 262 -0.47 12.92 -12.73
C GLU A 262 -0.19 14.33 -12.16
N ALA A 263 1.09 14.62 -11.95
CA ALA A 263 1.52 15.93 -11.50
C ALA A 263 1.20 16.99 -12.56
N HIS A 264 0.64 18.12 -12.12
CA HIS A 264 0.26 19.20 -13.02
C HIS A 264 1.36 20.29 -13.04
N PRO A 265 1.69 20.87 -14.21
CA PRO A 265 2.79 21.83 -14.33
C PRO A 265 2.56 23.16 -13.61
N ILE A 266 1.28 23.56 -13.42
CA ILE A 266 0.91 24.86 -12.83
C ILE A 266 0.36 24.70 -11.40
N PHE A 267 -0.24 23.56 -11.10
CA PHE A 267 -1.02 23.38 -9.88
C PHE A 267 -0.43 22.24 -9.07
N GLU A 268 -0.20 22.50 -7.80
CA GLU A 268 0.10 21.49 -6.81
C GLU A 268 -1.14 21.25 -5.96
N ARG A 269 -1.55 20.00 -5.83
CA ARG A 269 -2.72 19.61 -5.04
C ARG A 269 -2.28 19.12 -3.67
N ASP A 270 -2.87 19.69 -2.64
CA ASP A 270 -2.82 19.19 -1.27
C ASP A 270 -4.25 18.97 -0.78
N ASN A 271 -4.66 17.71 -0.68
CA ASN A 271 -6.03 17.34 -0.36
C ASN A 271 -7.05 18.02 -1.28
N GLN A 272 -7.84 18.97 -0.76
CA GLN A 272 -8.82 19.74 -1.52
C GLN A 272 -8.28 21.08 -2.01
N ASN A 273 -7.17 21.54 -1.44
CA ASN A 273 -6.59 22.83 -1.78
C ASN A 273 -5.64 22.70 -2.96
N LEU A 274 -5.55 23.76 -3.73
CA LEU A 274 -4.62 23.90 -4.83
C LEU A 274 -3.66 25.02 -4.51
N TYR A 275 -2.43 24.85 -4.94
CA TYR A 275 -1.40 25.87 -4.90
C TYR A 275 -0.93 26.13 -6.32
N CYS A 276 -0.78 27.40 -6.69
CA CYS A 276 -0.08 27.76 -7.91
C CYS A 276 0.82 28.96 -7.66
N ARG A 277 1.95 28.97 -8.35
CA ARG A 277 2.90 30.08 -8.32
C ARG A 277 2.70 30.94 -9.55
N ILE A 278 2.37 32.21 -9.35
CA ILE A 278 2.13 33.15 -10.45
C ILE A 278 3.26 34.20 -10.46
N PRO A 279 4.02 34.32 -11.56
CA PRO A 279 4.99 35.39 -11.71
C PRO A 279 4.26 36.73 -11.85
N VAL A 280 4.74 37.74 -11.13
CA VAL A 280 4.20 39.11 -11.17
C VAL A 280 5.35 40.07 -11.41
N SER A 281 5.14 41.03 -12.32
CA SER A 281 6.16 42.05 -12.60
C SER A 281 6.48 42.86 -11.35
N MET A 282 7.74 43.25 -11.19
CA MET A 282 8.17 44.17 -10.13
C MET A 282 7.30 45.44 -10.06
N ILE A 283 6.88 45.97 -11.20
CA ILE A 283 6.06 47.18 -11.28
C ILE A 283 4.67 46.94 -10.68
N THR A 284 4.00 45.86 -11.07
CA THR A 284 2.69 45.49 -10.52
C THR A 284 2.77 45.16 -9.03
N ALA A 285 3.88 44.54 -8.59
CA ALA A 285 4.10 44.26 -7.18
C ALA A 285 4.27 45.53 -6.34
N ALA A 286 5.00 46.52 -6.87
CA ALA A 286 5.25 47.79 -6.20
C ALA A 286 3.99 48.70 -6.20
N LEU A 287 3.36 48.90 -7.36
CA LEU A 287 2.26 49.85 -7.52
C LEU A 287 0.88 49.25 -7.21
N GLY A 288 0.78 47.93 -7.14
CA GLY A 288 -0.49 47.20 -7.11
C GLY A 288 -1.12 47.11 -8.51
N GLY A 289 -2.13 46.27 -8.63
CA GLY A 289 -2.83 46.06 -9.90
C GLY A 289 -3.74 44.84 -9.90
N GLU A 290 -3.98 44.29 -11.09
CA GLU A 290 -4.75 43.07 -11.27
C GLU A 290 -3.94 42.08 -12.10
N ILE A 291 -4.03 40.79 -11.75
CA ILE A 291 -3.44 39.68 -12.50
C ILE A 291 -4.52 38.65 -12.83
N GLU A 292 -4.33 37.91 -13.92
CA GLU A 292 -5.19 36.78 -14.26
C GLU A 292 -4.61 35.49 -13.64
N ALA A 293 -5.39 34.84 -12.77
CA ALA A 293 -5.05 33.55 -12.21
C ALA A 293 -5.79 32.43 -12.98
N PRO A 294 -5.08 31.38 -13.41
CA PRO A 294 -5.71 30.22 -14.03
C PRO A 294 -6.53 29.44 -12.99
N THR A 295 -7.64 28.85 -13.41
CA THR A 295 -8.47 27.96 -12.60
C THR A 295 -8.63 26.60 -13.29
N LEU A 296 -8.74 25.51 -12.51
CA LEU A 296 -8.82 24.13 -13.06
C LEU A 296 -10.10 23.85 -13.87
N ASP A 297 -11.11 24.70 -13.76
CA ASP A 297 -12.30 24.65 -14.62
C ASP A 297 -12.01 25.10 -16.06
N GLY A 298 -10.80 25.58 -16.36
CA GLY A 298 -10.40 26.14 -17.66
C GLY A 298 -10.68 27.65 -17.78
N GLY A 299 -11.14 28.26 -16.70
CA GLY A 299 -11.39 29.70 -16.60
C GLY A 299 -10.15 30.50 -16.22
N ARG A 300 -10.35 31.82 -16.16
CA ARG A 300 -9.42 32.79 -15.59
C ARG A 300 -10.16 33.64 -14.57
N THR A 301 -9.55 33.88 -13.43
CA THR A 301 -10.10 34.77 -12.40
C THR A 301 -9.17 35.96 -12.22
N ARG A 302 -9.71 37.18 -12.25
CA ARG A 302 -8.94 38.38 -11.93
C ARG A 302 -8.70 38.45 -10.43
N VAL A 303 -7.44 38.64 -10.05
CA VAL A 303 -6.99 38.73 -8.67
C VAL A 303 -6.36 40.10 -8.46
N LYS A 304 -6.86 40.84 -7.48
CA LYS A 304 -6.32 42.13 -7.11
C LYS A 304 -5.03 41.93 -6.30
N VAL A 305 -3.94 42.50 -6.79
CA VAL A 305 -2.64 42.51 -6.13
C VAL A 305 -2.50 43.83 -5.35
N PRO A 306 -2.31 43.78 -4.03
CA PRO A 306 -2.07 44.99 -3.24
C PRO A 306 -0.71 45.61 -3.58
N ALA A 307 -0.60 46.93 -3.44
CA ALA A 307 0.66 47.64 -3.61
C ALA A 307 1.67 47.24 -2.52
N GLY A 308 2.95 47.21 -2.87
CA GLY A 308 4.05 46.84 -1.97
C GLY A 308 4.09 45.35 -1.61
N VAL A 309 3.51 44.47 -2.44
CA VAL A 309 3.52 43.03 -2.16
C VAL A 309 4.91 42.43 -2.33
N GLN A 310 5.29 41.57 -1.39
CA GLN A 310 6.56 40.85 -1.43
C GLN A 310 6.41 39.47 -2.07
N SER A 311 7.51 38.94 -2.60
CA SER A 311 7.56 37.59 -3.15
C SER A 311 7.25 36.55 -2.07
N GLY A 312 6.56 35.46 -2.43
CA GLY A 312 6.09 34.44 -1.49
C GLY A 312 4.77 34.80 -0.78
N LYS A 313 4.22 36.01 -0.98
CA LYS A 313 2.90 36.35 -0.44
C LYS A 313 1.83 35.44 -1.06
N GLN A 314 1.06 34.78 -0.21
CA GLN A 314 -0.06 33.94 -0.62
C GLN A 314 -1.39 34.70 -0.59
N LEU A 315 -2.16 34.58 -1.67
CA LEU A 315 -3.54 35.05 -1.80
C LEU A 315 -4.49 33.86 -1.89
N ARG A 316 -5.58 33.88 -1.12
CA ARG A 316 -6.57 32.78 -1.08
C ARG A 316 -7.81 33.13 -1.90
N LEU A 317 -8.12 32.30 -2.88
CA LEU A 317 -9.37 32.32 -3.63
C LEU A 317 -10.29 31.22 -3.10
N ARG A 318 -11.37 31.64 -2.44
CA ARG A 318 -12.30 30.72 -1.77
C ARG A 318 -13.12 29.92 -2.78
N GLY A 319 -13.25 28.61 -2.57
CA GLY A 319 -14.08 27.70 -3.38
C GLY A 319 -13.56 27.46 -4.80
N LYS A 320 -12.28 27.76 -5.06
CA LYS A 320 -11.61 27.58 -6.36
C LYS A 320 -10.60 26.42 -6.37
N GLY A 321 -10.60 25.58 -5.33
CA GLY A 321 -9.81 24.35 -5.21
C GLY A 321 -10.52 23.13 -5.80
N MET A 322 -10.10 21.93 -5.38
CA MET A 322 -10.68 20.66 -5.81
C MET A 322 -12.06 20.41 -5.15
N PRO A 323 -13.00 19.78 -5.87
CA PRO A 323 -14.26 19.35 -5.28
C PRO A 323 -14.05 18.23 -4.26
N ALA A 324 -14.91 18.18 -3.25
CA ALA A 324 -14.90 17.10 -2.29
C ALA A 324 -15.45 15.81 -2.90
N LEU A 325 -14.77 14.68 -2.68
CA LEU A 325 -15.29 13.35 -3.05
C LEU A 325 -16.58 13.01 -2.27
N ARG A 326 -16.67 13.50 -1.02
CA ARG A 326 -17.83 13.37 -0.14
C ARG A 326 -18.09 14.72 0.54
N GLY A 327 -19.25 15.33 0.28
CA GLY A 327 -19.63 16.63 0.82
C GLY A 327 -19.80 17.71 -0.26
N ALA A 328 -20.29 18.88 0.13
CA ALA A 328 -20.68 19.94 -0.80
C ALA A 328 -19.61 21.04 -0.99
N VAL A 329 -18.60 21.12 -0.12
CA VAL A 329 -17.68 22.25 -0.09
C VAL A 329 -16.42 21.92 -0.89
N ALA A 330 -16.14 22.70 -1.93
CA ALA A 330 -14.87 22.66 -2.64
C ALA A 330 -13.76 23.30 -1.80
N GLY A 331 -12.52 22.86 -2.00
CA GLY A 331 -11.36 23.51 -1.40
C GLY A 331 -11.07 24.87 -1.99
N ASP A 332 -9.92 25.43 -1.61
CA ASP A 332 -9.49 26.76 -2.03
C ASP A 332 -8.27 26.71 -2.94
N LEU A 333 -8.08 27.79 -3.71
CA LEU A 333 -6.87 28.00 -4.49
C LEU A 333 -6.01 29.05 -3.80
N TYR A 334 -4.78 28.66 -3.46
CA TYR A 334 -3.74 29.53 -2.91
C TYR A 334 -2.79 29.92 -4.03
N ILE A 335 -2.66 31.22 -4.24
CA ILE A 335 -1.79 31.80 -5.24
C ILE A 335 -0.59 32.37 -4.51
N GLU A 336 0.58 31.80 -4.77
CA GLU A 336 1.85 32.37 -4.33
C GLU A 336 2.36 33.34 -5.40
N LEU A 337 2.52 34.61 -5.00
CA LEU A 337 3.03 35.63 -5.89
C LEU A 337 4.55 35.55 -5.93
N ALA A 338 5.11 35.36 -7.12
CA ALA A 338 6.55 35.35 -7.35
C ALA A 338 6.94 36.65 -8.07
N VAL A 339 7.55 37.58 -7.34
CA VAL A 339 7.98 38.85 -7.95
C VAL A 339 9.15 38.57 -8.89
N GLU A 340 8.97 38.91 -10.17
CA GLU A 340 9.96 38.73 -11.22
C GLU A 340 10.76 40.02 -11.42
N THR A 341 12.07 39.92 -11.26
CA THR A 341 13.00 41.01 -11.57
C THR A 341 13.23 41.07 -13.09
N PRO A 342 13.05 42.24 -13.72
CA PRO A 342 13.17 42.34 -15.18
C PRO A 342 14.61 42.12 -15.66
N VAL A 343 14.76 41.37 -16.75
CA VAL A 343 16.02 41.12 -17.46
C VAL A 343 16.06 41.86 -18.80
N ASN A 344 17.25 41.95 -19.42
CA ASN A 344 17.43 42.56 -20.75
C ASN A 344 16.94 44.02 -20.85
N LEU A 345 17.24 44.83 -19.83
CA LEU A 345 16.82 46.22 -19.74
C LEU A 345 17.46 47.11 -20.83
N SER A 346 16.64 47.95 -21.45
CA SER A 346 17.09 49.03 -22.35
C SER A 346 17.84 50.12 -21.58
N VAL A 347 18.61 50.95 -22.30
CA VAL A 347 19.34 52.08 -21.69
C VAL A 347 18.39 52.97 -20.89
N ARG A 348 17.26 53.33 -21.50
CA ARG A 348 16.24 54.17 -20.84
C ARG A 348 15.63 53.51 -19.61
N GLN A 349 15.40 52.20 -19.63
CA GLN A 349 14.87 51.49 -18.45
C GLN A 349 15.88 51.46 -17.30
N ARG A 350 17.18 51.34 -17.58
CA ARG A 350 18.23 51.40 -16.54
C ARG A 350 18.33 52.78 -15.92
N GLU A 351 18.25 53.85 -16.73
CA GLU A 351 18.20 55.23 -16.24
C GLU A 351 17.05 55.42 -15.25
N LEU A 352 15.84 54.98 -15.62
CA LEU A 352 14.66 55.10 -14.75
C LEU A 352 14.79 54.32 -13.44
N LEU A 353 15.42 53.15 -13.45
CA LEU A 353 15.66 52.39 -12.22
C LEU A 353 16.71 53.07 -11.32
N GLY A 354 17.72 53.72 -11.92
CA GLY A 354 18.69 54.52 -11.17
C GLY A 354 18.07 55.77 -10.55
N GLU A 355 17.20 56.46 -11.28
CA GLU A 355 16.41 57.59 -10.74
C GLU A 355 15.51 57.14 -9.57
N PHE A 356 14.82 56.00 -9.73
CA PHE A 356 13.99 55.42 -8.67
C PHE A 356 14.80 55.05 -7.42
N GLU A 357 15.99 54.48 -7.57
CA GLU A 357 16.89 54.14 -6.46
C GLU A 357 17.35 55.39 -5.72
N ALA A 358 17.70 56.47 -6.45
CA ALA A 358 18.17 57.72 -5.85
C ALA A 358 17.10 58.41 -4.97
N GLU A 359 15.82 58.32 -5.35
CA GLU A 359 14.70 58.82 -4.54
C GLU A 359 14.32 57.88 -3.37
N GLY A 360 14.63 56.59 -3.49
CA GLY A 360 14.09 55.51 -2.67
C GLY A 360 14.78 55.20 -1.34
N LYS A 361 15.25 56.19 -0.58
CA LYS A 361 16.07 55.99 0.64
C LYS A 361 15.46 55.05 1.71
N ASN A 362 14.15 54.83 1.73
CA ASN A 362 13.45 53.97 2.72
C ASN A 362 12.55 52.88 2.09
N ASN A 363 12.73 52.55 0.80
CA ASN A 363 11.80 51.66 0.10
C ASN A 363 12.07 50.15 0.34
N SER A 364 13.21 49.80 0.95
CA SER A 364 13.67 48.41 1.11
C SER A 364 14.06 48.08 2.56
N PRO A 365 13.09 48.04 3.51
CA PRO A 365 13.36 47.88 4.93
C PRO A 365 14.04 46.54 5.27
N GLU A 366 13.63 45.43 4.65
CA GLU A 366 14.26 44.12 4.91
C GLU A 366 15.75 44.10 4.55
N THR A 367 16.11 44.73 3.44
CA THR A 367 17.52 44.88 3.03
C THR A 367 18.30 45.69 4.05
N GLN A 368 17.75 46.83 4.50
CA GLN A 368 18.39 47.68 5.50
C GLN A 368 18.55 46.98 6.87
N ASP A 369 17.51 46.27 7.30
CA ASP A 369 17.50 45.49 8.54
C ASP A 369 18.48 44.32 8.49
N PHE A 370 18.58 43.62 7.36
CA PHE A 370 19.52 42.53 7.20
C PHE A 370 20.97 43.03 7.29
N PHE A 371 21.33 44.07 6.54
CA PHE A 371 22.70 44.59 6.55
C PHE A 371 23.09 45.26 7.86
N SER A 372 22.15 45.88 8.58
CA SER A 372 22.42 46.40 9.93
C SER A 372 22.71 45.28 10.93
N ARG A 373 21.96 44.17 10.89
CA ARG A 373 22.25 42.96 11.71
C ARG A 373 23.60 42.34 11.38
N VAL A 374 23.96 42.27 10.10
CA VAL A 374 25.27 41.73 9.66
C VAL A 374 26.43 42.59 10.16
N LYS A 375 26.31 43.92 10.09
CA LYS A 375 27.32 44.81 10.68
C LYS A 375 27.50 44.58 12.17
N GLY A 376 26.39 44.47 12.91
CA GLY A 376 26.43 44.14 14.34
C GLY A 376 27.06 42.78 14.66
N PHE A 377 27.02 41.82 13.73
CA PHE A 377 27.67 40.52 13.87
C PHE A 377 29.18 40.54 13.58
N TRP A 378 29.66 41.45 12.73
CA TRP A 378 31.09 41.59 12.42
C TRP A 378 31.84 42.52 13.38
N GLU A 379 31.12 43.44 14.03
CA GLU A 379 31.68 44.42 14.97
C GLU A 379 31.61 43.97 16.44
N GLY A 380 30.96 42.82 16.71
CA GLY A 380 30.97 42.11 18.00
C GLY A 380 31.73 40.80 17.89
#